data_AF-A0A4U7EVL6-F1
#
_entry.id   AF-A0A4U7EVL6-F1
#
_cell.length_a   1.000
_cell.length_b   1.000
_cell.length_c   1.000
_cell.angle_alpha   90.00
_cell.angle_beta   90.00
_cell.angle_gamma   90.00
#
_symmetry.space_group_name_H-M   'P 1'
#
loop_
_entity.id
_entity.type
_entity.pdbx_description
1 polymer ?
#
loop_
_entity_poly.entity_id
_entity_poly.type
_entity_poly.pdbx_seq_one_letter_code
_entity_poly.pdbx_strand_id
1 'polypeptide(L)'
;MYEQLTAELPSDRSAGDISLQCSADLRYRGQSFELEVDVEQPIETDVLRTAFETAHKRVYGYTAEEPVEVVNLRVTATIPRSASATELTEETFEKVAEHTAVFNGTEYTTPVYRRPTTSGTTIDGPAVLE
;
A
#
# COMPACT_ATOMS: atom_id res chain seq x y z
N MET A 1 -3.12 29.29 -8.38
CA MET A 1 -3.83 28.22 -7.64
C MET A 1 -2.87 27.11 -7.20
N TYR A 2 -1.89 26.70 -8.01
CA TYR A 2 -0.87 25.69 -7.63
C TYR A 2 0.21 26.19 -6.65
N GLU A 3 0.57 27.47 -6.68
CA GLU A 3 1.59 28.03 -5.77
C GLU A 3 1.20 27.97 -4.28
N GLN A 4 -0.09 27.87 -3.97
CA GLN A 4 -0.58 27.87 -2.59
C GLN A 4 -0.31 26.54 -1.88
N LEU A 5 -0.31 25.40 -2.58
CA LEU A 5 -0.01 24.09 -1.99
C LEU A 5 1.47 23.94 -1.63
N THR A 6 2.37 24.49 -2.45
CA THR A 6 3.80 24.54 -2.11
C THR A 6 4.06 25.49 -0.94
N ALA A 7 3.25 26.53 -0.79
CA ALA A 7 3.37 27.53 0.28
C ALA A 7 2.91 27.02 1.66
N GLU A 8 2.05 26.00 1.73
CA GLU A 8 1.63 25.38 3.00
C GLU A 8 2.56 24.26 3.49
N LEU A 9 3.58 23.92 2.72
CA LEU A 9 4.60 22.96 3.13
C LEU A 9 5.54 23.62 4.15
N PRO A 10 5.92 22.93 5.25
CA PRO A 10 6.82 23.49 6.25
C PRO A 10 8.09 24.03 5.59
N SER A 11 8.40 25.31 5.86
CA SER A 11 9.49 26.08 5.24
C SER A 11 10.91 25.55 5.49
N ASP A 12 11.05 24.45 6.24
CA ASP A 12 12.31 23.87 6.69
C ASP A 12 12.81 22.72 5.81
N ARG A 13 12.20 22.49 4.63
CA ARG A 13 12.65 21.44 3.69
C ARG A 13 12.82 21.94 2.28
N SER A 14 13.95 21.57 1.67
CA SER A 14 14.26 21.91 0.29
C SER A 14 13.28 21.22 -0.67
N ALA A 15 12.89 21.91 -1.74
CA ALA A 15 11.93 21.42 -2.74
C ALA A 15 12.36 20.11 -3.43
N GLY A 16 13.62 19.66 -3.27
CA GLY A 16 14.15 18.43 -3.87
C GLY A 16 13.63 17.13 -3.25
N ASP A 17 13.07 17.17 -2.04
CA ASP A 17 12.58 15.98 -1.32
C ASP A 17 11.05 15.85 -1.36
N ILE A 18 10.35 16.57 -2.24
CA ILE A 18 8.88 16.57 -2.27
C ILE A 18 8.39 15.97 -3.58
N SER A 19 7.73 14.82 -3.52
CA SER A 19 7.06 14.24 -4.68
C SER A 19 5.59 14.68 -4.71
N LEU A 20 5.18 15.30 -5.82
CA LEU A 20 3.80 15.71 -6.07
C LEU A 20 3.10 14.68 -6.96
N GLN A 21 1.93 14.22 -6.54
CA GLN A 21 1.03 13.42 -7.37
C GLN A 21 -0.29 14.17 -7.54
N CYS A 22 -0.80 14.23 -8.77
CA CYS A 22 -2.10 14.83 -9.05
C CYS A 22 -3.08 13.74 -9.48
N SER A 23 -4.33 13.87 -9.05
CA SER A 23 -5.42 13.01 -9.48
C SER A 23 -6.70 13.83 -9.71
N ALA A 24 -7.63 13.28 -10.46
CA ALA A 24 -8.92 13.88 -10.75
C ALA A 24 -10.05 12.88 -10.52
N ASP A 25 -11.11 13.31 -9.85
CA ASP A 25 -12.35 12.54 -9.73
C ASP A 25 -13.22 12.85 -10.94
N LEU A 26 -13.49 11.85 -11.75
CA LEU A 26 -14.18 11.97 -13.04
C LEU A 26 -15.45 11.13 -13.06
N ARG A 27 -16.46 11.58 -13.79
CA ARG A 27 -17.70 10.83 -14.03
C ARG A 27 -18.30 11.17 -15.38
N TYR A 28 -19.17 10.30 -15.90
CA TYR A 28 -20.07 10.71 -16.97
C TYR A 28 -21.14 11.67 -16.43
N ARG A 29 -21.49 12.68 -17.23
CA ARG A 29 -22.55 13.63 -16.89
C ARG A 29 -23.86 12.90 -16.59
N GLY A 30 -24.39 13.12 -15.38
CA GLY A 30 -25.62 12.47 -14.91
C GLY A 30 -25.41 11.15 -14.16
N GLN A 31 -24.18 10.66 -14.05
CA GLN A 31 -23.84 9.51 -13.21
C GLN A 31 -23.66 9.93 -11.74
N SER A 32 -23.99 9.03 -10.81
CA SER A 32 -23.89 9.28 -9.36
C SER A 32 -22.56 8.88 -8.72
N PHE A 33 -21.65 8.25 -9.48
CA PHE A 33 -20.38 7.72 -8.97
C PHE A 33 -19.21 8.26 -9.78
N GLU A 34 -18.12 8.51 -9.07
CA GLU A 34 -16.86 9.05 -9.59
C GLU A 34 -15.78 7.96 -9.59
N LEU A 35 -14.85 8.09 -10.52
CA LEU A 35 -13.60 7.34 -10.53
C LEU A 35 -12.43 8.31 -10.46
N GLU A 36 -11.54 8.07 -9.52
CA GLU A 36 -10.27 8.78 -9.42
C GLU A 36 -9.30 8.26 -10.48
N VAL A 37 -8.68 9.18 -11.23
CA VAL A 37 -7.61 8.87 -12.18
C VAL A 37 -6.38 9.70 -11.88
N ASP A 38 -5.20 9.11 -12.03
CA ASP A 38 -3.94 9.85 -11.97
C ASP A 38 -3.83 10.83 -13.15
N VAL A 39 -3.27 12.00 -12.88
CA VAL A 39 -3.14 13.09 -13.83
C VAL A 39 -1.68 13.50 -13.96
N GLU A 40 -1.16 13.38 -15.17
CA GLU A 40 0.14 13.94 -15.52
C GLU A 40 0.02 15.45 -15.79
N GLN A 41 1.11 16.19 -15.55
CA GLN A 41 1.19 17.61 -15.85
C GLN A 41 2.01 17.86 -17.12
N PRO A 42 1.58 18.77 -18.03
CA PRO A 42 0.36 19.58 -17.95
C PRO A 42 -0.93 18.74 -18.15
N ILE A 43 -2.04 19.23 -17.60
CA ILE A 43 -3.33 18.53 -17.70
C ILE A 43 -3.90 18.70 -19.11
N GLU A 44 -3.92 17.60 -19.87
CA GLU A 44 -4.54 17.53 -21.19
C GLU A 44 -5.92 16.85 -21.10
N THR A 45 -6.98 17.53 -21.52
CA THR A 45 -8.37 17.04 -21.33
C THR A 45 -8.66 15.73 -22.07
N ASP A 46 -8.04 15.53 -23.24
CA ASP A 46 -8.21 14.29 -24.03
C ASP A 46 -7.54 13.09 -23.34
N VAL A 47 -6.43 13.33 -22.64
CA VAL A 47 -5.73 12.31 -21.84
C VAL A 47 -6.57 11.93 -20.63
N LEU A 48 -7.16 12.91 -19.93
CA LEU A 48 -8.09 12.66 -18.82
C LEU A 48 -9.30 11.82 -19.25
N ARG A 49 -9.92 12.17 -20.39
CA ARG A 49 -11.04 11.42 -20.93
C ARG A 49 -10.65 9.96 -21.19
N THR A 50 -9.51 9.75 -21.84
CA THR A 50 -8.99 8.40 -22.16
C THR A 50 -8.68 7.60 -20.90
N ALA A 51 -8.05 8.22 -19.89
CA ALA A 51 -7.74 7.60 -18.61
C ALA A 51 -9.02 7.19 -17.87
N PHE A 52 -10.02 8.07 -17.84
CA PHE A 52 -11.34 7.77 -17.27
C PHE A 52 -12.03 6.63 -17.99
N GLU A 53 -12.13 6.67 -19.32
CA GLU A 53 -12.79 5.62 -20.10
C GLU A 53 -12.11 4.26 -19.89
N THR A 54 -10.78 4.24 -19.78
CA THR A 54 -10.01 3.04 -19.48
C THR A 54 -10.34 2.51 -18.07
N ALA A 55 -10.35 3.38 -17.06
CA ALA A 55 -10.71 3.02 -15.69
C ALA A 55 -12.17 2.55 -15.59
N HIS A 56 -13.09 3.27 -16.22
CA HIS A 56 -14.51 2.96 -16.24
C HIS A 56 -14.79 1.62 -16.93
N LYS A 57 -14.15 1.35 -18.06
CA LYS A 57 -14.25 0.05 -18.74
C LYS A 57 -13.67 -1.08 -17.89
N ARG A 58 -12.59 -0.85 -17.15
CA ARG A 58 -12.02 -1.85 -16.24
C ARG A 58 -12.96 -2.18 -15.08
N VAL A 59 -13.61 -1.18 -14.49
CA VAL A 59 -14.49 -1.34 -13.32
C VAL A 59 -15.88 -1.84 -13.70
N TYR A 60 -16.47 -1.28 -14.76
CA TYR A 60 -17.88 -1.50 -15.13
C TYR A 60 -18.08 -2.25 -16.45
N GLY A 61 -17.03 -2.48 -17.23
CA GLY A 61 -17.07 -3.26 -18.48
C GLY A 61 -17.47 -2.49 -19.74
N TYR A 62 -17.76 -1.19 -19.65
CA TYR A 62 -18.17 -0.37 -20.79
C TYR A 62 -17.67 1.08 -20.72
N THR A 63 -17.83 1.81 -21.82
CA THR A 63 -17.67 3.27 -21.94
C THR A 63 -18.96 3.87 -22.47
N ALA A 64 -19.16 5.17 -22.26
CA ALA A 64 -20.39 5.87 -22.59
C ALA A 64 -20.07 7.10 -23.47
N GLU A 65 -21.05 7.61 -24.21
CA GLU A 65 -20.87 8.76 -25.12
C GLU A 65 -21.08 10.10 -24.40
N GLU A 66 -21.62 10.05 -23.19
CA GLU A 66 -21.85 11.22 -22.35
C GLU A 66 -20.55 12.00 -22.10
N PRO A 67 -20.62 13.33 -21.96
CA PRO A 67 -19.47 14.12 -21.58
C PRO A 67 -18.91 13.66 -20.23
N VAL A 68 -17.58 13.63 -20.12
CA VAL A 68 -16.89 13.42 -18.85
C VAL A 68 -16.81 14.75 -18.10
N GLU A 69 -17.21 14.75 -16.83
CA GLU A 69 -17.12 15.88 -15.92
C GLU A 69 -16.00 15.65 -14.91
N VAL A 70 -15.19 16.69 -14.66
CA VAL A 70 -14.28 16.74 -13.52
C VAL A 70 -15.06 17.21 -12.31
N VAL A 71 -15.15 16.38 -11.28
CA VAL A 71 -15.81 16.75 -10.02
C VAL A 71 -14.80 17.37 -9.06
N ASN A 72 -13.63 16.75 -8.89
CA ASN A 72 -12.57 17.25 -8.02
C ASN A 72 -11.19 17.12 -8.69
N LEU A 73 -10.28 18.04 -8.34
CA LEU A 73 -8.84 17.92 -8.59
C LEU A 73 -8.13 17.76 -7.25
N ARG A 74 -7.22 16.80 -7.17
CA ARG A 74 -6.47 16.45 -5.96
C ARG A 74 -4.98 16.60 -6.24
N VAL A 75 -4.26 17.13 -5.26
CA VAL A 75 -2.79 17.18 -5.27
C VAL A 75 -2.31 16.65 -3.93
N THR A 76 -1.43 15.65 -3.99
CA THR A 76 -0.81 15.04 -2.83
C THR A 76 0.69 15.34 -2.86
N ALA A 77 1.19 16.01 -1.82
CA ALA A 77 2.61 16.24 -1.61
C ALA A 77 3.16 15.24 -0.59
N THR A 78 4.10 14.40 -1.00
CA THR A 78 4.75 13.41 -0.15
C THR A 78 6.19 13.81 0.12
N ILE A 79 6.58 13.77 1.39
CA ILE A 79 7.96 13.97 1.82
C ILE A 79 8.47 12.63 2.37
N PRO A 80 9.50 12.01 1.77
CA PRO A 80 10.05 10.77 2.25
C PRO A 80 10.64 11.02 3.64
N ARG A 81 10.32 10.12 4.56
CA ARG A 81 10.91 10.08 5.90
C ARG A 81 11.73 8.82 6.00
N SER A 82 12.98 8.94 6.46
CA SER A 82 13.76 7.77 6.83
C SER A 82 13.02 7.01 7.94
N ALA A 83 12.57 5.81 7.63
CA ALA A 83 12.14 4.85 8.65
C ALA A 83 13.39 4.23 9.28
N SER A 84 13.33 3.93 10.58
CA SER A 84 14.34 3.07 11.19
C SER A 84 14.31 1.71 10.49
N ALA A 85 15.48 1.12 10.27
CA ALA A 85 15.55 -0.21 9.70
C ALA A 85 14.85 -1.21 10.65
N THR A 86 13.95 -2.02 10.12
CA THR A 86 13.37 -3.17 10.84
C THR A 86 14.35 -4.33 10.76
N GLU A 87 15.60 -4.12 11.20
CA GLU A 87 16.55 -5.21 11.34
C GLU A 87 16.18 -6.01 12.58
N LEU A 88 15.83 -7.27 12.37
CA LEU A 88 15.60 -8.22 13.45
C LEU A 88 16.99 -8.72 13.87
N THR A 89 17.35 -8.50 15.13
CA THR A 89 18.58 -9.05 15.69
C THR A 89 18.51 -10.57 15.63
N GLU A 90 19.62 -11.21 15.26
CA GLU A 90 19.73 -12.68 15.31
C GLU A 90 19.44 -13.18 16.73
N GLU A 91 18.29 -13.81 16.92
CA GLU A 91 18.01 -14.58 18.12
C GLU A 91 18.38 -16.04 17.90
N THR A 92 19.02 -16.62 18.91
CA THR A 92 19.40 -18.02 18.92
C THR A 92 18.15 -18.88 18.92
N PHE A 93 18.02 -19.75 17.92
CA PHE A 93 17.04 -20.82 17.93
C PHE A 93 17.45 -21.86 18.99
N GLU A 94 16.81 -21.79 20.16
CA GLU A 94 17.20 -22.56 21.35
C GLU A 94 16.05 -23.46 21.80
N LYS A 95 16.34 -24.75 22.05
CA LYS A 95 15.41 -25.65 22.73
C LYS A 95 15.37 -25.27 24.21
N VAL A 96 14.21 -24.80 24.68
CA VAL A 96 14.01 -24.32 26.06
C VAL A 96 13.37 -25.37 26.95
N ALA A 97 12.59 -26.29 26.38
CA ALA A 97 11.93 -27.34 27.14
C ALA A 97 11.58 -28.57 26.26
N GLU A 98 11.00 -29.57 26.91
CA GLU A 98 10.43 -30.75 26.26
C GLU A 98 9.17 -31.15 27.01
N HIS A 99 8.04 -31.25 26.29
CA HIS A 99 6.73 -31.55 26.88
C HIS A 99 6.10 -32.77 26.19
N THR A 100 5.25 -33.50 26.91
CA THR A 100 4.37 -34.48 26.28
C THR A 100 3.18 -33.75 25.67
N ALA A 101 2.95 -33.93 24.37
CA ALA A 101 1.82 -33.35 23.65
C ALA A 101 1.16 -34.40 22.74
N VAL A 102 -0.15 -34.29 22.56
CA VAL A 102 -0.93 -35.22 21.74
C VAL A 102 -1.15 -34.63 20.36
N PHE A 103 -0.68 -35.32 19.32
CA PHE A 103 -0.94 -34.99 17.92
C PHE A 103 -1.68 -36.15 17.27
N ASN A 104 -2.84 -35.88 16.66
CA ASN A 104 -3.69 -36.90 16.03
C ASN A 104 -3.98 -38.12 16.94
N GLY A 105 -4.20 -37.87 18.23
CA GLY A 105 -4.50 -38.92 19.23
C GLY A 105 -3.30 -39.76 19.68
N THR A 106 -2.09 -39.46 19.20
CA THR A 106 -0.85 -40.11 19.64
C THR A 106 -0.04 -39.15 20.50
N GLU A 107 0.49 -39.63 21.62
CA GLU A 107 1.38 -38.86 22.49
C GLU A 107 2.80 -38.81 21.92
N TYR A 108 3.38 -37.60 21.87
CA TYR A 108 4.74 -37.35 21.43
C TYR A 108 5.50 -36.55 22.49
N THR A 109 6.74 -36.95 22.71
CA THR A 109 7.75 -36.10 23.35
C THR A 109 8.12 -34.97 22.37
N THR A 110 7.72 -33.75 22.70
CA THR A 110 7.70 -32.61 21.78
C THR A 110 8.64 -31.52 22.28
N PRO A 111 9.69 -31.15 21.51
CA PRO A 111 10.58 -30.06 21.88
C PRO A 111 9.84 -28.71 21.82
N VAL A 112 10.12 -27.87 22.80
CA VAL A 112 9.69 -26.47 22.83
C VAL A 112 10.92 -25.61 22.56
N TYR A 113 10.84 -24.78 21.53
CA TYR A 113 11.89 -23.83 21.18
C TYR A 113 11.44 -22.41 21.49
N ARG A 114 12.38 -21.54 21.89
CA ARG A 114 12.15 -20.09 21.88
C ARG A 114 11.89 -19.65 20.44
N ARG A 115 10.78 -18.96 20.20
CA ARG A 115 10.42 -18.46 18.87
C ARG A 115 11.49 -17.49 18.37
N PRO A 116 12.18 -17.79 17.26
CA PRO A 116 13.17 -16.88 16.72
C PRO A 116 12.48 -15.66 16.11
N THR A 117 13.12 -14.50 16.23
CA THR A 117 12.73 -13.29 15.50
C THR A 117 13.26 -13.27 14.07
N THR A 118 14.18 -14.16 13.70
CA THR A 118 14.74 -14.30 12.35
C THR A 118 14.05 -15.38 11.52
N SER A 119 14.10 -15.22 10.19
CA SER A 119 13.62 -16.22 9.22
C SER A 119 14.75 -17.17 8.81
N GLY A 120 14.40 -18.33 8.25
CA GLY A 120 15.36 -19.27 7.65
C GLY A 120 15.56 -20.58 8.42
N THR A 121 15.09 -20.66 9.67
CA THR A 121 15.16 -21.90 10.44
C THR A 121 14.03 -22.84 10.06
N THR A 122 14.38 -24.07 9.66
CA THR A 122 13.43 -25.17 9.46
C THR A 122 13.55 -26.16 10.61
N ILE A 123 12.42 -26.67 11.09
CA ILE A 123 12.38 -27.72 12.12
C ILE A 123 11.48 -28.86 11.69
N ASP A 124 11.88 -30.07 12.10
CA ASP A 124 11.06 -31.25 11.98
C ASP A 124 10.06 -31.30 13.15
N GLY A 125 8.80 -31.59 12.83
CA GLY A 125 7.71 -31.69 13.79
C GLY A 125 7.47 -33.13 14.30
N PRO A 126 6.65 -33.27 15.36
CA PRO A 126 5.96 -32.21 16.08
C PRO A 126 6.90 -31.37 16.96
N ALA A 127 6.68 -30.05 17.00
CA ALA A 127 7.45 -29.09 17.81
C ALA A 127 6.58 -27.89 18.19
N VAL A 128 6.92 -27.22 19.30
CA VAL A 128 6.26 -25.98 19.76
C VAL A 128 7.25 -24.82 19.70
N LEU A 129 6.78 -23.65 19.27
CA LEU A 129 7.52 -22.39 19.31
C LEU A 129 6.82 -21.46 20.30
N GLU A 130 7.54 -21.00 21.33
CA GLU A 130 7.05 -20.07 22.37
C GLU A 130 7.82 -18.74 22.35
#